data_AF-J5Y4I0-F1
#
_entry.id   AF-J5Y4I0-F1
#
_cell.length_a   1.000
_cell.length_b   1.000
_cell.length_c   1.000
_cell.angle_alpha   90.00
_cell.angle_beta   90.00
_cell.angle_gamma   90.00
#
_symmetry.space_group_name_H-M   'P 1'
#
loop_
_entity.id
_entity.type
_entity.pdbx_description
1 polymer ?
#
loop_
_entity_poly.entity_id
_entity_poly.type
_entity_poly.pdbx_seq_one_letter_code
_entity_poly.pdbx_strand_id
1 'polypeptide(L)'
;MSDFKLTLLRKWEFDNEFFSVYASILLPDGTAVILTSDHTDWHKYYALVLSAEGVKKIPIEYTPTSNRDYPVLFRYKEGFGIIISAKEVRYYSDMHSSPALIPIKNKSLLRYNIVPEKAEQRYFQNISDSQTIPVCFENEVYYGNARCFALLEFDDTAKAAKWKSFSYINKKAFTHRDHRTTDTPKIDSLKIWDKRIYAFIPGESVSSVNKWGMDYYALAQISADGKVIEKMIESDNLHTGQKKRGVNGCFTESEYVILTPVFKTDDWKGNQKVFSLTTREYGNIILPKGMTKHKLQNITGDLCLTSLFDKGLKEISLCNYNNS
;
A
#
# COMPACT_ATOMS: atom_id res chain seq x y z
N MET A 1 -22.36 -1.35 -9.38
CA MET A 1 -21.07 -1.44 -10.10
C MET A 1 -21.01 -2.79 -10.80
N SER A 2 -20.54 -2.83 -12.05
CA SER A 2 -20.32 -4.07 -12.81
C SER A 2 -19.16 -4.89 -12.21
N ASP A 3 -19.15 -6.19 -12.50
CA ASP A 3 -18.02 -7.05 -12.12
C ASP A 3 -16.77 -6.70 -12.94
N PHE A 4 -15.60 -6.80 -12.30
CA PHE A 4 -14.29 -6.57 -12.90
C PHE A 4 -13.87 -7.81 -13.67
N LYS A 5 -14.29 -7.90 -14.93
CA LYS A 5 -13.85 -8.96 -15.83
C LYS A 5 -12.52 -8.62 -16.45
N LEU A 6 -11.47 -9.32 -15.99
CA LEU A 6 -10.11 -9.09 -16.45
C LEU A 6 -9.80 -9.84 -17.74
N THR A 7 -9.04 -9.19 -18.63
CA THR A 7 -8.48 -9.82 -19.84
C THR A 7 -6.96 -9.72 -19.79
N LEU A 8 -6.25 -10.84 -19.95
CA LEU A 8 -4.80 -10.87 -19.93
C LEU A 8 -4.22 -10.14 -21.14
N LEU A 9 -3.28 -9.22 -20.90
CA LEU A 9 -2.54 -8.50 -21.95
C LEU A 9 -1.10 -9.01 -22.05
N ARG A 10 -0.42 -9.14 -20.90
CA ARG A 10 0.98 -9.55 -20.82
C ARG A 10 1.25 -10.26 -19.50
N LYS A 11 2.22 -11.17 -19.52
CA LYS A 11 2.68 -11.90 -18.35
C LYS A 11 4.20 -11.92 -18.31
N TRP A 12 4.76 -11.78 -17.11
CA TRP A 12 6.17 -12.00 -16.79
C TRP A 12 6.27 -13.10 -15.75
N GLU A 13 7.20 -14.03 -15.97
CA GLU A 13 7.43 -15.19 -15.11
C GLU A 13 8.80 -15.06 -14.43
N PHE A 14 8.90 -15.58 -13.22
CA PHE A 14 10.09 -15.53 -12.39
C PHE A 14 10.36 -16.90 -11.76
N ASP A 15 11.63 -17.25 -11.63
CA ASP A 15 12.07 -18.54 -11.09
C ASP A 15 12.10 -18.56 -9.54
N ASN A 16 11.08 -17.97 -8.90
CA ASN A 16 10.98 -17.81 -7.44
C ASN A 16 12.18 -17.12 -6.79
N GLU A 17 12.95 -16.32 -7.54
CA GLU A 17 14.09 -15.56 -7.01
C GLU A 17 13.65 -14.43 -6.05
N PHE A 18 12.39 -14.03 -6.13
CA PHE A 18 11.81 -12.93 -5.35
C PHE A 18 10.81 -13.43 -4.32
N PHE A 19 10.71 -12.73 -3.20
CA PHE A 19 9.80 -13.10 -2.12
C PHE A 19 8.33 -12.81 -2.48
N SER A 20 7.87 -11.57 -2.35
CA SER A 20 6.48 -11.20 -2.62
C SER A 20 6.36 -9.73 -3.02
N VAL A 21 5.22 -9.35 -3.59
CA VAL A 21 4.91 -7.95 -3.91
C VAL A 21 4.70 -7.18 -2.61
N TYR A 22 5.62 -6.26 -2.30
CA TYR A 22 5.46 -5.32 -1.19
C TYR A 22 4.61 -4.12 -1.59
N ALA A 23 4.87 -3.58 -2.78
CA ALA A 23 4.08 -2.52 -3.39
C ALA A 23 4.16 -2.66 -4.91
N SER A 24 3.16 -2.14 -5.61
CA SER A 24 3.14 -2.10 -7.07
C SER A 24 2.56 -0.79 -7.56
N ILE A 25 3.11 -0.27 -8.63
CA ILE A 25 2.57 0.89 -9.36
C ILE A 25 2.56 0.58 -10.85
N LEU A 26 1.70 1.29 -11.58
CA LEU A 26 1.69 1.27 -13.04
C LEU A 26 1.85 2.69 -13.55
N LEU A 27 2.87 2.90 -14.38
CA LEU A 27 3.16 4.17 -15.03
C LEU A 27 2.20 4.39 -16.22
N PRO A 28 2.01 5.64 -16.68
CA PRO A 28 1.07 5.95 -17.77
C PRO A 28 1.33 5.21 -19.09
N ASP A 29 2.58 4.84 -19.35
CA ASP A 29 3.01 4.09 -20.53
C ASP A 29 2.71 2.57 -20.45
N GLY A 30 2.14 2.10 -19.34
CA GLY A 30 1.87 0.68 -19.08
C GLY A 30 3.05 -0.09 -18.48
N THR A 31 4.14 0.60 -18.11
CA THR A 31 5.26 0.01 -17.38
C THR A 31 4.86 -0.23 -15.93
N ALA A 32 5.02 -1.48 -15.46
CA ALA A 32 4.78 -1.83 -14.06
C ALA A 32 6.07 -1.75 -13.26
N VAL A 33 5.99 -1.19 -12.05
CA VAL A 33 7.12 -1.21 -11.11
C VAL A 33 6.69 -1.95 -9.86
N ILE A 34 7.41 -3.02 -9.53
CA ILE A 34 7.14 -3.90 -8.39
C ILE A 34 8.26 -3.75 -7.37
N LEU A 35 7.92 -3.37 -6.15
CA LEU A 35 8.83 -3.46 -5.02
C LEU A 35 8.76 -4.86 -4.42
N THR A 36 9.91 -5.52 -4.29
CA THR A 36 10.05 -6.86 -3.69
C THR A 36 11.38 -6.96 -2.94
N SER A 37 11.60 -8.07 -2.24
CA SER A 37 12.93 -8.52 -1.80
C SER A 37 13.37 -9.79 -2.52
N ASP A 38 14.64 -10.11 -2.37
CA ASP A 38 15.18 -11.46 -2.60
C ASP A 38 14.39 -12.48 -1.77
N HIS A 39 14.23 -13.68 -2.32
CA HIS A 39 13.53 -14.77 -1.65
C HIS A 39 14.31 -15.34 -0.45
N THR A 40 15.64 -15.31 -0.51
CA THR A 40 16.55 -15.88 0.50
C THR A 40 17.12 -14.85 1.47
N ASP A 41 17.21 -13.59 1.06
CA ASP A 41 17.72 -12.49 1.87
C ASP A 41 16.72 -11.32 1.89
N TRP A 42 15.83 -11.31 2.88
CA TRP A 42 14.73 -10.35 2.96
C TRP A 42 15.17 -8.89 3.18
N HIS A 43 16.46 -8.64 3.38
CA HIS A 43 17.04 -7.30 3.45
C HIS A 43 17.58 -6.79 2.10
N LYS A 44 17.61 -7.62 1.06
CA LYS A 44 17.95 -7.21 -0.31
C LYS A 44 16.69 -6.88 -1.09
N TYR A 45 16.43 -5.59 -1.25
CA TYR A 45 15.26 -5.10 -1.97
C TYR A 45 15.57 -4.82 -3.44
N TYR A 46 14.55 -5.01 -4.29
CA TYR A 46 14.59 -4.73 -5.71
C TYR A 46 13.35 -3.96 -6.15
N ALA A 47 13.55 -3.03 -7.09
CA ALA A 47 12.48 -2.55 -7.95
C ALA A 47 12.56 -3.31 -9.28
N LEU A 48 11.52 -4.09 -9.59
CA LEU A 48 11.38 -4.76 -10.88
C LEU A 48 10.58 -3.85 -11.80
N VAL A 49 11.21 -3.39 -12.87
CA VAL A 49 10.58 -2.57 -13.90
C VAL A 49 10.21 -3.50 -15.06
N LEU A 50 8.91 -3.70 -15.25
CA LEU A 50 8.33 -4.65 -16.19
C LEU A 50 7.68 -3.87 -17.32
N SER A 51 8.22 -3.98 -18.53
CA SER A 51 7.75 -3.23 -19.69
C SER A 51 7.63 -4.11 -20.93
N ALA A 52 7.35 -3.48 -22.06
CA ALA A 52 7.31 -4.16 -23.34
C ALA A 52 8.66 -4.79 -23.73
N GLU A 53 9.76 -4.17 -23.28
CA GLU A 53 11.15 -4.53 -23.59
C GLU A 53 11.66 -5.70 -22.75
N GLY A 54 10.99 -6.01 -21.63
CA GLY A 54 11.37 -7.11 -20.75
C GLY A 54 11.30 -6.72 -19.27
N VAL A 55 12.19 -7.33 -18.48
CA VAL A 55 12.31 -7.13 -17.04
C VAL A 55 13.65 -6.49 -16.73
N LYS A 56 13.63 -5.31 -16.13
CA LYS A 56 14.83 -4.66 -15.57
C LYS A 56 14.79 -4.76 -14.05
N LYS A 57 15.82 -5.36 -13.47
CA LYS A 57 16.01 -5.51 -12.02
C LYS A 57 16.89 -4.37 -11.51
N ILE A 58 16.38 -3.55 -10.60
CA ILE A 58 17.12 -2.45 -9.97
C ILE A 58 17.36 -2.79 -8.50
N PRO A 59 18.61 -3.03 -8.07
CA PRO A 59 18.92 -3.23 -6.65
C PRO A 59 18.71 -1.93 -5.87
N ILE A 60 18.08 -2.03 -4.71
CA ILE A 60 17.85 -0.89 -3.81
C ILE A 60 18.85 -1.00 -2.66
N GLU A 61 20.06 -0.49 -2.90
CA GLU A 61 21.14 -0.55 -1.91
C GLU A 61 21.04 0.59 -0.92
N TYR A 62 20.89 0.27 0.36
CA TYR A 62 21.03 1.22 1.47
C TYR A 62 21.38 0.46 2.74
N THR A 63 21.91 1.17 3.73
CA THR A 63 22.11 0.64 5.08
C THR A 63 20.84 0.93 5.88
N PRO A 64 19.99 -0.08 6.17
CA PRO A 64 18.78 0.15 6.95
C PRO A 64 19.14 0.67 8.33
N THR A 65 18.36 1.62 8.84
CA THR A 65 18.51 2.10 10.22
C THR A 65 18.06 1.06 11.25
N SER A 66 17.23 0.09 10.83
CA SER A 66 16.86 -1.10 11.58
C SER A 66 16.43 -2.22 10.64
N ASN A 67 16.32 -3.45 11.16
CA ASN A 67 15.83 -4.63 10.42
C ASN A 67 14.36 -4.51 9.96
N ARG A 68 13.69 -3.43 10.35
CA ARG A 68 12.30 -3.14 10.04
C ARG A 68 12.16 -1.82 9.30
N ASP A 69 13.23 -1.21 8.81
CA ASP A 69 13.12 -0.08 7.91
C ASP A 69 13.04 -0.58 6.47
N TYR A 70 11.92 -0.33 5.80
CA TYR A 70 11.67 -0.84 4.45
C TYR A 70 11.68 0.29 3.43
N PRO A 71 12.14 0.07 2.18
CA PRO A 71 11.94 1.04 1.12
C PRO A 71 10.45 1.21 0.81
N VAL A 72 10.07 2.39 0.33
CA VAL A 72 8.68 2.69 -0.05
C VAL A 72 8.63 3.15 -1.49
N LEU A 73 7.84 2.47 -2.30
CA LEU A 73 7.58 2.82 -3.69
C LEU A 73 6.37 3.75 -3.79
N PHE A 74 6.47 4.78 -4.63
CA PHE A 74 5.35 5.62 -5.03
C PHE A 74 5.49 6.03 -6.49
N ARG A 75 4.34 6.23 -7.15
CA ARG A 75 4.28 6.83 -8.48
C ARG A 75 4.29 8.35 -8.36
N TYR A 76 4.95 9.03 -9.30
CA TYR A 76 4.89 10.48 -9.38
C TYR A 76 5.02 10.94 -10.83
N LYS A 77 3.95 11.56 -11.35
CA LYS A 77 3.82 11.91 -12.78
C LYS A 77 4.04 10.66 -13.66
N GLU A 78 4.96 10.76 -14.63
CA GLU A 78 5.38 9.68 -15.54
C GLU A 78 6.42 8.74 -14.92
N GLY A 79 7.01 9.13 -13.79
CA GLY A 79 8.10 8.41 -13.14
C GLY A 79 7.68 7.74 -11.83
N PHE A 80 8.68 7.28 -11.10
CA PHE A 80 8.51 6.68 -9.79
C PHE A 80 9.62 7.06 -8.82
N GLY A 81 9.28 7.09 -7.54
CA GLY A 81 10.21 7.36 -6.46
C GLY A 81 10.29 6.19 -5.49
N ILE A 82 11.47 6.03 -4.90
CA ILE A 82 11.71 5.10 -3.80
C ILE A 82 12.20 5.91 -2.60
N ILE A 83 11.45 5.89 -1.50
CA ILE A 83 11.83 6.54 -0.25
C ILE A 83 12.69 5.57 0.55
N ILE A 84 13.87 6.03 0.95
CA ILE A 84 14.86 5.28 1.71
C ILE A 84 14.99 5.88 3.10
N SER A 85 14.71 5.08 4.13
CA SER A 85 14.88 5.40 5.55
C SER A 85 14.32 6.76 5.98
N ALA A 86 13.21 7.19 5.36
CA ALA A 86 12.60 8.51 5.54
C ALA A 86 13.54 9.72 5.36
N LYS A 87 14.69 9.53 4.71
CA LYS A 87 15.79 10.50 4.58
C LYS A 87 16.11 10.90 3.16
N GLU A 88 15.84 10.03 2.19
CA GLU A 88 16.16 10.25 0.79
C GLU A 88 15.03 9.73 -0.10
N VAL A 89 14.75 10.43 -1.19
CA VAL A 89 13.99 9.91 -2.32
C VAL A 89 14.97 9.64 -3.46
N ARG A 90 14.92 8.42 -4.00
CA ARG A 90 15.54 8.06 -5.29
C ARG A 90 14.47 8.15 -6.36
N TYR A 91 14.53 9.18 -7.18
CA TYR A 91 13.50 9.45 -8.18
C TYR A 91 13.98 9.12 -9.59
N TYR A 92 13.21 8.29 -10.28
CA TYR A 92 13.40 7.88 -11.67
C TYR A 92 12.36 8.60 -12.51
N SER A 93 12.80 9.43 -13.46
CA SER A 93 11.89 10.16 -14.37
C SER A 93 11.17 9.23 -15.35
N ASP A 94 11.80 8.09 -15.65
CA ASP A 94 11.35 7.05 -16.57
C ASP A 94 12.13 5.74 -16.30
N MET A 95 11.77 4.66 -17.00
CA MET A 95 12.39 3.34 -16.80
C MET A 95 13.88 3.24 -17.17
N HIS A 96 14.40 4.14 -18.00
CA HIS A 96 15.79 4.16 -18.45
C HIS A 96 16.68 5.08 -17.61
N SER A 97 16.08 6.05 -16.93
CA SER A 97 16.79 7.03 -16.12
C SER A 97 17.59 6.41 -14.97
N SER A 98 18.70 7.08 -14.63
CA SER A 98 19.35 6.90 -13.32
C SER A 98 18.61 7.74 -12.27
N PRO A 99 18.60 7.31 -10.99
CA PRO A 99 17.85 8.03 -9.98
C PRO A 99 18.49 9.38 -9.66
N ALA A 100 17.67 10.42 -9.57
CA ALA A 100 18.02 11.63 -8.82
C ALA A 100 17.93 11.33 -7.33
N LEU A 101 19.00 11.60 -6.58
CA LEU A 101 19.04 11.46 -5.13
C LEU A 101 18.61 12.77 -4.48
N ILE A 102 17.46 12.76 -3.80
CA ILE A 102 16.83 13.96 -3.24
C ILE A 102 16.72 13.78 -1.71
N PRO A 103 17.53 14.50 -0.91
CA PRO A 103 17.42 14.46 0.54
C PRO A 103 16.08 15.00 1.04
N ILE A 104 15.52 14.35 2.06
CA ILE A 104 14.26 14.74 2.68
C ILE A 104 14.55 15.63 3.90
N LYS A 105 14.02 16.86 3.86
CA LYS A 105 14.07 17.77 5.01
C LYS A 105 13.09 17.31 6.08
N ASN A 106 13.59 17.05 7.28
CA ASN A 106 12.79 16.58 8.41
C ASN A 106 12.62 17.61 9.54
N LYS A 107 13.15 18.83 9.39
CA LYS A 107 13.07 19.85 10.44
C LYS A 107 11.83 20.72 10.27
N SER A 108 11.06 20.88 11.35
CA SER A 108 10.02 21.89 11.48
C SER A 108 10.63 23.29 11.68
N LEU A 109 9.79 24.34 11.55
CA LEU A 109 10.18 25.72 11.86
C LEU A 109 10.69 25.89 13.30
N LEU A 110 10.19 25.07 14.22
CA LEU A 110 10.59 25.04 15.63
C LEU A 110 11.83 24.15 15.89
N ARG A 111 12.54 23.70 14.84
CA ARG A 111 13.76 22.87 14.87
C ARG A 111 13.60 21.44 15.44
N TYR A 112 12.38 21.03 15.78
CA TYR A 112 12.06 19.63 16.08
C TYR A 112 11.98 18.80 14.79
N ASN A 113 12.30 17.50 14.89
CA ASN A 113 12.09 16.56 13.80
C ASN A 113 10.59 16.31 13.63
N ILE A 114 10.09 16.33 12.40
CA ILE A 114 8.68 16.09 12.08
C ILE A 114 8.40 14.59 12.20
N VAL A 115 9.15 13.79 11.45
CA VAL A 115 9.20 12.34 11.62
C VAL A 115 10.20 12.03 12.76
N PRO A 116 9.78 11.34 13.84
CA PRO A 116 10.69 10.93 14.91
C PRO A 116 11.87 10.10 14.39
N GLU A 117 13.05 10.25 14.99
CA GLU A 117 14.27 9.52 14.54
C GLU A 117 14.14 8.01 14.66
N LYS A 118 13.30 7.56 15.59
CA LYS A 118 13.02 6.15 15.87
C LYS A 118 11.86 5.59 15.04
N ALA A 119 11.18 6.43 14.24
CA ALA A 119 10.09 5.95 13.41
C ALA A 119 10.65 5.07 12.27
N GLU A 120 10.06 3.90 12.09
CA GLU A 120 10.47 2.92 11.08
C GLU A 120 9.46 2.93 9.92
N GLN A 121 9.95 3.08 8.70
CA GLN A 121 9.11 3.12 7.51
C GLN A 121 8.51 1.74 7.18
N ARG A 122 7.27 1.70 6.70
CA ARG A 122 6.56 0.47 6.32
C ARG A 122 6.22 0.48 4.82
N TYR A 123 6.47 -0.65 4.14
CA TYR A 123 6.48 -0.81 2.68
C TYR A 123 5.11 -0.79 1.99
N PHE A 124 4.04 -0.38 2.68
CA PHE A 124 2.69 -0.44 2.14
C PHE A 124 2.56 0.33 0.82
N GLN A 125 1.56 -0.05 0.02
CA GLN A 125 1.25 0.65 -1.22
C GLN A 125 0.78 2.08 -0.90
N ASN A 126 1.60 3.05 -1.28
CA ASN A 126 1.35 4.47 -1.04
C ASN A 126 0.87 5.11 -2.35
N ILE A 127 -0.39 5.51 -2.37
CA ILE A 127 -1.01 6.09 -3.56
C ILE A 127 -1.19 7.59 -3.36
N SER A 128 -0.83 8.38 -4.38
CA SER A 128 -1.15 9.80 -4.42
C SER A 128 -1.31 10.30 -5.84
N ASP A 129 -2.34 11.12 -6.06
CA ASP A 129 -2.53 11.92 -7.29
C ASP A 129 -1.98 13.35 -7.15
N SER A 130 -1.19 13.63 -6.10
CA SER A 130 -0.73 14.96 -5.74
C SER A 130 0.78 15.03 -5.45
N GLN A 131 1.29 16.24 -5.19
CA GLN A 131 2.66 16.46 -4.70
C GLN A 131 2.89 15.97 -3.27
N THR A 132 1.84 15.55 -2.57
CA THR A 132 1.94 15.01 -1.21
C THR A 132 1.84 13.51 -1.25
N ILE A 133 2.84 12.79 -0.78
CA ILE A 133 2.87 11.33 -0.71
C ILE A 133 2.60 10.90 0.74
N PRO A 134 1.54 10.12 1.02
CA PRO A 134 1.35 9.56 2.35
C PRO A 134 2.33 8.41 2.58
N VAL A 135 2.92 8.31 3.76
CA VAL A 135 3.85 7.23 4.11
C VAL A 135 3.55 6.70 5.49
N CYS A 136 3.44 5.38 5.62
CA CYS A 136 3.14 4.69 6.86
C CYS A 136 4.40 4.42 7.71
N PHE A 137 4.25 4.57 9.02
CA PHE A 137 5.32 4.37 9.99
C PHE A 137 4.86 3.55 11.19
N GLU A 138 5.81 2.82 11.76
CA GLU A 138 5.77 2.40 13.16
C GLU A 138 6.58 3.38 14.00
N ASN A 139 6.07 3.75 15.19
CA ASN A 139 6.80 4.62 16.12
C ASN A 139 6.45 4.25 17.56
N GLU A 140 7.45 4.22 18.44
CA GLU A 140 7.38 3.93 19.90
C GLU A 140 6.91 2.52 20.29
N VAL A 141 6.08 1.88 19.47
CA VAL A 141 5.45 0.60 19.73
C VAL A 141 5.81 -0.35 18.59
N TYR A 142 6.67 -1.33 18.86
CA TYR A 142 7.42 -2.09 17.87
C TYR A 142 6.85 -3.50 17.59
N TYR A 143 5.60 -3.56 17.12
CA TYR A 143 4.91 -4.82 16.78
C TYR A 143 4.95 -5.15 15.28
N GLY A 144 5.72 -4.42 14.48
CA GLY A 144 5.75 -4.58 13.02
C GLY A 144 4.51 -4.04 12.33
N ASN A 145 3.75 -3.14 12.96
CA ASN A 145 2.48 -2.61 12.43
C ASN A 145 2.58 -1.10 12.24
N ALA A 146 2.22 -0.59 11.06
CA ALA A 146 2.08 0.85 10.91
C ALA A 146 0.88 1.36 11.71
N ARG A 147 1.14 2.33 12.58
CA ARG A 147 0.12 2.97 13.43
C ARG A 147 0.22 4.49 13.40
N CYS A 148 1.20 5.00 12.66
CA CYS A 148 1.43 6.39 12.37
C CYS A 148 1.58 6.58 10.86
N PHE A 149 1.43 7.82 10.41
CA PHE A 149 1.67 8.20 9.03
C PHE A 149 2.30 9.59 8.96
N ALA A 150 3.03 9.85 7.91
CA ALA A 150 3.59 11.15 7.59
C ALA A 150 3.18 11.57 6.18
N LEU A 151 3.19 12.88 5.95
CA LEU A 151 2.93 13.45 4.64
C LEU A 151 4.24 14.03 4.09
N LEU A 152 4.72 13.46 2.98
CA LEU A 152 5.91 13.93 2.27
C LEU A 152 5.47 14.89 1.15
N GLU A 153 5.93 16.13 1.18
CA GLU A 153 5.84 17.01 0.01
C GLU A 153 7.05 16.74 -0.88
N PHE A 154 6.80 16.43 -2.15
CA PHE A 154 7.81 16.09 -3.15
C PHE A 154 7.67 16.93 -4.41
N ASP A 155 8.77 17.51 -4.87
CA ASP A 155 8.88 18.28 -6.10
C ASP A 155 10.14 17.87 -6.87
N ASP A 156 9.94 17.22 -8.00
CA ASP A 156 11.00 16.74 -8.89
C ASP A 156 11.70 17.86 -9.68
N THR A 157 11.03 18.99 -9.89
CA THR A 157 11.55 20.15 -10.63
C THR A 157 12.45 20.97 -9.72
N ALA A 158 11.98 21.23 -8.50
CA ALA A 158 12.77 21.90 -7.47
C ALA A 158 13.82 20.96 -6.82
N LYS A 159 13.82 19.66 -7.14
CA LYS A 159 14.63 18.61 -6.50
C LYS A 159 14.54 18.70 -4.98
N ALA A 160 13.32 18.83 -4.48
CA ALA A 160 13.04 19.09 -3.08
C ALA A 160 12.07 18.04 -2.51
N ALA A 161 12.38 17.57 -1.31
CA ALA A 161 11.49 16.72 -0.54
C ALA A 161 11.47 17.19 0.92
N LYS A 162 10.30 17.26 1.55
CA LYS A 162 10.18 17.60 2.97
C LYS A 162 8.99 16.95 3.64
N TRP A 163 9.18 16.47 4.86
CA TRP A 163 8.07 16.04 5.70
C TRP A 163 7.23 17.26 6.10
N LYS A 164 5.91 17.12 6.05
CA LYS A 164 4.94 18.18 6.37
C LYS A 164 4.27 17.95 7.72
N SER A 165 3.94 16.70 8.02
CA SER A 165 3.31 16.28 9.26
C SER A 165 3.66 14.84 9.57
N PHE A 166 3.47 14.48 10.84
CA PHE A 166 3.51 13.13 11.35
C PHE A 166 2.35 12.98 12.34
N SER A 167 1.46 12.02 12.12
CA SER A 167 0.27 11.83 12.96
C SER A 167 -0.16 10.35 13.03
N TYR A 168 -1.23 10.10 13.76
CA TYR A 168 -1.90 8.82 13.92
C TYR A 168 -3.41 9.01 13.84
N ILE A 169 -4.14 7.96 13.48
CA ILE A 169 -5.60 8.04 13.34
C ILE A 169 -6.24 8.06 14.73
N ASN A 170 -7.16 9.01 14.96
CA ASN A 170 -7.90 9.10 16.21
C ASN A 170 -8.93 7.97 16.31
N LYS A 171 -8.62 6.96 17.13
CA LYS A 171 -9.49 5.79 17.31
C LYS A 171 -10.88 6.11 17.86
N LYS A 172 -11.07 7.28 18.50
CA LYS A 172 -12.35 7.65 19.12
C LYS A 172 -13.51 7.80 18.12
N ALA A 173 -13.24 7.76 16.83
CA ALA A 173 -14.29 7.76 15.81
C ALA A 173 -14.87 6.35 15.51
N PHE A 174 -14.16 5.28 15.89
CA PHE A 174 -14.60 3.90 15.64
C PHE A 174 -15.48 3.39 16.78
N THR A 175 -16.51 2.66 16.38
CA THR A 175 -17.60 2.14 17.20
C THR A 175 -17.12 0.94 18.02
N HIS A 176 -16.30 0.08 17.42
CA HIS A 176 -15.83 -1.18 18.00
C HIS A 176 -14.39 -1.11 18.52
N ARG A 177 -13.91 0.10 18.83
CA ARG A 177 -12.60 0.32 19.43
C ARG A 177 -12.46 -0.34 20.80
N ASP A 178 -11.24 -0.69 21.19
CA ASP A 178 -10.94 -1.13 22.54
C ASP A 178 -10.71 0.08 23.45
N HIS A 179 -11.65 0.32 24.36
CA HIS A 179 -11.58 1.42 25.33
C HIS A 179 -10.54 1.20 26.43
N ARG A 180 -9.99 -0.02 26.55
CA ARG A 180 -9.06 -0.39 27.63
C ARG A 180 -7.61 -0.06 27.30
N THR A 181 -7.29 0.18 26.02
CA THR A 181 -5.93 0.50 25.58
C THR A 181 -5.85 1.90 24.99
N THR A 182 -4.63 2.43 24.90
CA THR A 182 -4.32 3.68 24.20
C THR A 182 -3.78 3.44 22.79
N ASP A 183 -3.75 2.18 22.34
CA ASP A 183 -3.16 1.83 21.04
C ASP A 183 -3.95 2.50 19.92
N THR A 184 -3.23 3.14 19.00
CA THR A 184 -3.82 3.77 17.82
C THR A 184 -4.10 2.72 16.74
N PRO A 185 -5.11 2.88 15.87
CA PRO A 185 -5.47 1.84 14.92
C PRO A 185 -4.33 1.55 13.95
N LYS A 186 -4.24 0.30 13.50
CA LYS A 186 -3.30 -0.09 12.45
C LYS A 186 -3.72 0.55 11.12
N ILE A 187 -2.74 0.85 10.28
CA ILE A 187 -2.93 1.36 8.92
C ILE A 187 -2.34 0.31 7.96
N ASP A 188 -3.19 -0.31 7.14
CA ASP A 188 -2.75 -1.28 6.13
C ASP A 188 -2.40 -0.60 4.80
N SER A 189 -3.08 0.50 4.46
CA SER A 189 -2.79 1.28 3.26
C SER A 189 -3.30 2.71 3.41
N LEU A 190 -2.68 3.63 2.68
CA LEU A 190 -3.06 5.04 2.60
C LEU A 190 -3.14 5.50 1.14
N LYS A 191 -4.08 6.40 0.89
CA LYS A 191 -4.24 7.06 -0.40
C LYS A 191 -4.50 8.53 -0.22
N ILE A 192 -3.85 9.35 -1.03
CA ILE A 192 -4.29 10.72 -1.31
C ILE A 192 -4.96 10.73 -2.67
N TRP A 193 -6.20 11.21 -2.71
CA TRP A 193 -6.99 11.30 -3.93
C TRP A 193 -7.99 12.41 -3.83
N ASP A 194 -8.09 13.23 -4.88
CA ASP A 194 -8.93 14.43 -4.92
C ASP A 194 -8.76 15.30 -3.65
N LYS A 195 -7.49 15.53 -3.27
CA LYS A 195 -7.08 16.32 -2.07
C LYS A 195 -7.57 15.76 -0.73
N ARG A 196 -8.08 14.53 -0.69
CA ARG A 196 -8.54 13.83 0.52
C ARG A 196 -7.57 12.72 0.88
N ILE A 197 -7.45 12.42 2.17
CA ILE A 197 -6.63 11.32 2.67
C ILE A 197 -7.57 10.19 3.08
N TYR A 198 -7.30 8.99 2.57
CA TYR A 198 -8.04 7.78 2.88
C TYR A 198 -7.12 6.77 3.56
N ALA A 199 -7.67 6.04 4.51
CA ALA A 199 -6.97 5.00 5.25
C ALA A 199 -7.82 3.74 5.33
N PHE A 200 -7.18 2.59 5.10
CA PHE A 200 -7.76 1.30 5.46
C PHE A 200 -7.16 0.82 6.79
N ILE A 201 -8.04 0.43 7.71
CA ILE A 201 -7.76 0.20 9.11
C ILE A 201 -8.23 -1.20 9.46
N PRO A 202 -7.35 -2.19 9.62
CA PRO A 202 -7.74 -3.54 10.03
C PRO A 202 -7.76 -3.66 11.56
N GLY A 203 -8.38 -2.69 12.22
CA GLY A 203 -8.53 -2.69 13.67
C GLY A 203 -7.36 -2.11 14.45
N GLU A 204 -7.41 -2.23 15.78
CA GLU A 204 -6.40 -1.66 16.69
C GLU A 204 -5.72 -2.70 17.59
N SER A 205 -6.21 -3.94 17.62
CA SER A 205 -5.58 -5.04 18.37
C SER A 205 -4.07 -5.17 18.11
N VAL A 206 -3.26 -5.04 19.15
CA VAL A 206 -1.81 -5.24 19.09
C VAL A 206 -1.45 -6.65 18.63
N SER A 207 -2.15 -7.64 19.20
CA SER A 207 -1.79 -9.03 19.08
C SER A 207 -2.58 -9.77 18.02
N SER A 208 -3.64 -9.20 17.42
CA SER A 208 -4.59 -9.93 16.55
C SER A 208 -5.02 -9.22 15.27
N VAL A 209 -4.42 -8.08 14.90
CA VAL A 209 -4.60 -7.46 13.57
C VAL A 209 -4.27 -8.45 12.44
N ASN A 210 -5.10 -8.45 11.39
CA ASN A 210 -4.99 -9.30 10.19
C ASN A 210 -4.94 -10.82 10.50
N LYS A 211 -5.46 -11.26 11.64
CA LYS A 211 -5.57 -12.68 12.00
C LYS A 211 -6.74 -12.93 12.94
N TRP A 212 -6.83 -14.15 13.47
CA TRP A 212 -7.97 -14.54 14.30
C TRP A 212 -7.96 -13.73 15.60
N GLY A 213 -9.12 -13.17 15.95
CA GLY A 213 -9.26 -12.24 17.05
C GLY A 213 -9.04 -10.77 16.68
N MET A 214 -9.03 -10.41 15.38
CA MET A 214 -9.20 -9.03 14.94
C MET A 214 -10.53 -8.48 15.48
N ASP A 215 -10.56 -7.21 15.83
CA ASP A 215 -11.64 -6.48 16.49
C ASP A 215 -12.65 -5.90 15.49
N TYR A 216 -12.18 -5.15 14.49
CA TYR A 216 -12.96 -4.58 13.41
C TYR A 216 -12.08 -4.29 12.19
N TYR A 217 -12.70 -3.91 11.08
CA TYR A 217 -12.01 -3.19 10.01
C TYR A 217 -12.82 -1.98 9.55
N ALA A 218 -12.14 -0.97 9.04
CA ALA A 218 -12.76 0.25 8.55
C ALA A 218 -12.02 0.84 7.35
N LEU A 219 -12.77 1.53 6.49
CA LEU A 219 -12.27 2.43 5.46
C LEU A 219 -12.75 3.82 5.81
N ALA A 220 -11.82 4.76 6.00
CA ALA A 220 -12.13 6.09 6.49
C ALA A 220 -11.44 7.18 5.67
N GLN A 221 -12.13 8.30 5.49
CA GLN A 221 -11.50 9.57 5.13
C GLN A 221 -10.97 10.21 6.42
N ILE A 222 -9.71 10.66 6.38
CA ILE A 222 -9.03 11.31 7.50
C ILE A 222 -8.47 12.67 7.08
N SER A 223 -8.19 13.53 8.05
CA SER A 223 -7.41 14.76 7.87
C SER A 223 -5.91 14.50 8.09
N ALA A 224 -5.08 15.50 7.78
CA ALA A 224 -3.62 15.42 7.93
C ALA A 224 -3.14 15.26 9.39
N ASP A 225 -3.97 15.64 10.36
CA ASP A 225 -3.76 15.43 11.79
C ASP A 225 -4.41 14.13 12.30
N GLY A 226 -5.02 13.32 11.42
CA GLY A 226 -5.55 11.99 11.75
C GLY A 226 -6.95 11.99 12.37
N LYS A 227 -7.67 13.11 12.36
CA LYS A 227 -9.11 13.13 12.68
C LYS A 227 -9.87 12.38 11.58
N VAL A 228 -10.75 11.46 11.98
CA VAL A 228 -11.67 10.79 11.07
C VAL A 228 -12.77 11.78 10.66
N ILE A 229 -12.88 12.02 9.36
CA ILE A 229 -13.87 12.91 8.74
C ILE A 229 -15.14 12.11 8.41
N GLU A 230 -14.95 10.94 7.80
CA GLU A 230 -16.03 10.05 7.38
C GLU A 230 -15.60 8.59 7.47
N LYS A 231 -16.53 7.70 7.87
CA LYS A 231 -16.37 6.24 7.77
C LYS A 231 -17.17 5.75 6.58
N MET A 232 -16.49 5.28 5.54
CA MET A 232 -17.13 4.72 4.34
C MET A 232 -17.50 3.26 4.54
N ILE A 233 -16.65 2.53 5.25
CA ILE A 233 -16.90 1.16 5.69
C ILE A 233 -16.50 1.09 7.16
N GLU A 234 -17.32 0.45 7.97
CA GLU A 234 -16.96 -0.04 9.29
C GLU A 234 -17.65 -1.39 9.46
N SER A 235 -16.88 -2.43 9.80
CA SER A 235 -17.45 -3.74 10.09
C SER A 235 -18.15 -3.73 11.44
N ASP A 236 -19.01 -4.72 11.68
CA ASP A 236 -19.43 -5.06 13.05
C ASP A 236 -18.24 -5.49 13.93
N ASN A 237 -18.49 -5.67 15.22
CA ASN A 237 -17.55 -6.29 16.14
C ASN A 237 -17.24 -7.74 15.71
N LEU A 238 -16.01 -7.98 15.28
CA LEU A 238 -15.57 -9.28 14.77
C LEU A 238 -15.32 -10.31 15.88
N HIS A 239 -15.32 -9.90 17.16
CA HIS A 239 -15.31 -10.82 18.29
C HIS A 239 -16.68 -11.49 18.51
N THR A 240 -17.76 -10.89 18.04
CA THR A 240 -19.11 -11.42 18.24
C THR A 240 -19.49 -12.35 17.10
N GLY A 241 -19.24 -13.65 17.28
CA GLY A 241 -19.64 -14.69 16.33
C GLY A 241 -18.78 -15.95 16.39
N GLN A 242 -19.30 -17.06 15.87
CA GLN A 242 -18.56 -18.33 15.79
C GLN A 242 -17.69 -18.45 14.52
N LYS A 243 -17.94 -17.61 13.50
CA LYS A 243 -17.18 -17.61 12.24
C LYS A 243 -15.98 -16.66 12.30
N LYS A 244 -14.84 -17.12 11.77
CA LYS A 244 -13.67 -16.28 11.54
C LYS A 244 -13.95 -15.29 10.41
N ARG A 245 -13.83 -14.00 10.69
CA ARG A 245 -14.10 -12.89 9.76
C ARG A 245 -12.99 -11.85 9.83
N GLY A 246 -12.80 -11.10 8.74
CA GLY A 246 -11.83 -10.02 8.66
C GLY A 246 -11.43 -9.75 7.22
N VAL A 247 -11.13 -8.49 6.92
CA VAL A 247 -10.78 -8.01 5.59
C VAL A 247 -9.60 -7.06 5.72
N ASN A 248 -8.60 -7.23 4.85
CA ASN A 248 -7.55 -6.26 4.62
C ASN A 248 -7.89 -5.43 3.38
N GLY A 249 -7.39 -4.20 3.30
CA GLY A 249 -7.65 -3.28 2.20
C GLY A 249 -6.38 -2.67 1.66
N CYS A 250 -6.25 -2.68 0.34
CA CYS A 250 -5.15 -2.06 -0.39
C CYS A 250 -5.70 -1.05 -1.39
N PHE A 251 -5.27 0.21 -1.30
CA PHE A 251 -5.63 1.22 -2.28
C PHE A 251 -4.94 0.97 -3.63
N THR A 252 -5.64 1.29 -4.71
CA THR A 252 -5.12 1.27 -6.07
C THR A 252 -4.83 2.69 -6.56
N GLU A 253 -4.13 2.85 -7.69
CA GLU A 253 -3.93 4.15 -8.35
C GLU A 253 -5.27 4.75 -8.81
N SER A 254 -6.24 3.92 -9.22
CA SER A 254 -7.63 4.29 -9.51
C SER A 254 -8.48 4.49 -8.25
N GLU A 255 -9.73 4.92 -8.39
CA GLU A 255 -10.70 5.17 -7.29
C GLU A 255 -11.05 3.95 -6.41
N TYR A 256 -10.38 2.82 -6.60
CA TYR A 256 -10.76 1.54 -6.05
C TYR A 256 -9.88 1.11 -4.87
N VAL A 257 -10.51 0.37 -3.96
CA VAL A 257 -9.85 -0.36 -2.86
C VAL A 257 -10.02 -1.85 -3.09
N ILE A 258 -8.91 -2.59 -3.12
CA ILE A 258 -8.92 -4.05 -3.19
C ILE A 258 -9.11 -4.58 -1.78
N LEU A 259 -10.22 -5.29 -1.56
CA LEU A 259 -10.57 -5.90 -0.29
C LEU A 259 -10.26 -7.39 -0.35
N THR A 260 -9.39 -7.85 0.54
CA THR A 260 -8.95 -9.24 0.60
C THR A 260 -9.36 -9.86 1.92
N PRO A 261 -10.17 -10.94 1.93
CA PRO A 261 -10.48 -11.65 3.15
C PRO A 261 -9.23 -12.20 3.84
N VAL A 262 -9.21 -12.09 5.17
CA VAL A 262 -8.15 -12.67 6.01
C VAL A 262 -8.26 -14.20 6.03
N PHE A 263 -9.47 -14.75 5.95
CA PHE A 263 -9.73 -16.19 6.04
C PHE A 263 -10.36 -16.73 4.77
N LYS A 264 -9.92 -17.89 4.30
CA LYS A 264 -10.53 -18.57 3.14
C LYS A 264 -11.96 -19.06 3.39
N THR A 265 -12.35 -19.21 4.65
CA THR A 265 -13.68 -19.67 5.08
C THR A 265 -14.62 -18.51 5.39
N ASP A 266 -14.23 -17.27 5.06
CA ASP A 266 -15.10 -16.13 5.21
C ASP A 266 -16.29 -16.18 4.24
N ASP A 267 -17.20 -15.22 4.33
CA ASP A 267 -18.41 -15.19 3.52
C ASP A 267 -18.10 -14.95 2.01
N TRP A 268 -16.92 -14.42 1.66
CA TRP A 268 -16.42 -14.30 0.28
C TRP A 268 -15.58 -15.51 -0.18
N LYS A 269 -15.43 -16.54 0.66
CA LYS A 269 -14.70 -17.78 0.37
C LYS A 269 -13.25 -17.53 -0.07
N GLY A 270 -12.61 -16.52 0.52
CA GLY A 270 -11.24 -16.12 0.20
C GLY A 270 -11.05 -15.33 -1.11
N ASN A 271 -12.14 -14.98 -1.81
CA ASN A 271 -12.05 -14.19 -3.04
C ASN A 271 -11.92 -12.69 -2.74
N GLN A 272 -11.08 -12.00 -3.51
CA GLN A 272 -10.97 -10.55 -3.44
C GLN A 272 -12.21 -9.88 -4.02
N LYS A 273 -12.53 -8.70 -3.49
CA LYS A 273 -13.52 -7.77 -4.05
C LYS A 273 -12.88 -6.41 -4.28
N VAL A 274 -13.52 -5.60 -5.11
CA VAL A 274 -13.18 -4.20 -5.30
C VAL A 274 -14.28 -3.34 -4.68
N PHE A 275 -13.90 -2.26 -4.01
CA PHE A 275 -14.82 -1.23 -3.52
C PHE A 275 -14.50 0.11 -4.18
N SER A 276 -15.50 0.78 -4.76
CA SER A 276 -15.35 2.13 -5.34
C SER A 276 -15.48 3.21 -4.26
N LEU A 277 -14.50 4.12 -4.19
CA LEU A 277 -14.58 5.30 -3.33
C LEU A 277 -15.65 6.29 -3.79
N THR A 278 -16.00 6.31 -5.09
CA THR A 278 -17.02 7.21 -5.64
C THR A 278 -18.43 6.67 -5.45
N THR A 279 -18.70 5.46 -5.94
CA THR A 279 -20.07 4.90 -5.95
C THR A 279 -20.42 4.21 -4.64
N ARG A 280 -19.42 3.86 -3.82
CA ARG A 280 -19.56 3.10 -2.57
C ARG A 280 -20.12 1.69 -2.76
N GLU A 281 -19.91 1.13 -3.94
CA GLU A 281 -20.38 -0.21 -4.28
C GLU A 281 -19.22 -1.22 -4.32
N TYR A 282 -19.58 -2.46 -4.07
CA TYR A 282 -18.68 -3.61 -4.23
C TYR A 282 -18.81 -4.20 -5.63
N GLY A 283 -17.72 -4.74 -6.16
CA GLY A 283 -17.69 -5.52 -7.39
C GLY A 283 -16.84 -6.76 -7.22
N ASN A 284 -17.21 -7.84 -7.91
CA ASN A 284 -16.43 -9.06 -7.92
C ASN A 284 -15.30 -8.96 -8.95
N ILE A 285 -14.24 -9.73 -8.75
CA ILE A 285 -13.13 -9.83 -9.69
C ILE A 285 -13.24 -11.17 -10.42
N ILE A 286 -13.29 -11.14 -11.74
CA ILE A 286 -13.29 -12.33 -12.59
C ILE A 286 -11.95 -12.38 -13.30
N LEU A 287 -11.07 -13.27 -12.83
CA LEU A 287 -9.72 -13.46 -13.38
C LEU A 287 -9.76 -14.20 -14.72
N PRO A 288 -8.76 -14.01 -15.60
CA PRO A 288 -8.68 -14.75 -16.86
C PRO A 288 -8.54 -16.26 -16.60
N LYS A 289 -8.91 -17.07 -17.60
CA LYS A 289 -8.78 -18.54 -17.52
C LYS A 289 -7.32 -18.92 -17.24
N GLY A 290 -7.10 -19.81 -16.28
CA GLY A 290 -5.77 -20.26 -15.86
C GLY A 290 -5.12 -19.41 -14.77
N MET A 291 -5.69 -18.24 -14.44
CA MET A 291 -5.14 -17.31 -13.45
C MET A 291 -5.92 -17.33 -12.11
N THR A 292 -6.66 -18.39 -11.81
CA THR A 292 -7.54 -18.45 -10.62
C THR A 292 -6.83 -18.30 -9.28
N LYS A 293 -5.51 -18.52 -9.24
CA LYS A 293 -4.66 -18.34 -8.05
C LYS A 293 -4.02 -16.95 -7.97
N HIS A 294 -4.16 -16.12 -9.01
CA HIS A 294 -3.62 -14.76 -8.99
C HIS A 294 -4.40 -13.89 -8.01
N LYS A 295 -3.74 -12.87 -7.49
CA LYS A 295 -4.35 -11.80 -6.73
C LYS A 295 -4.21 -10.49 -7.47
N LEU A 296 -5.25 -9.68 -7.48
CA LEU A 296 -5.19 -8.30 -7.95
C LEU A 296 -4.31 -7.49 -6.98
N GLN A 297 -3.40 -6.71 -7.54
CA GLN A 297 -2.40 -5.90 -6.83
C GLN A 297 -2.64 -4.41 -7.01
N ASN A 298 -3.02 -3.98 -8.22
CA ASN A 298 -3.27 -2.57 -8.50
C ASN A 298 -4.22 -2.41 -9.70
N ILE A 299 -4.84 -1.24 -9.79
CA ILE A 299 -5.70 -0.78 -10.90
C ILE A 299 -5.26 0.66 -11.21
N THR A 300 -5.00 1.00 -12.47
CA THR A 300 -4.86 2.38 -12.96
C THR A 300 -5.59 2.52 -14.29
N GLY A 301 -6.47 3.51 -14.42
CA GLY A 301 -7.31 3.63 -15.61
C GLY A 301 -8.11 2.34 -15.85
N ASP A 302 -7.91 1.72 -17.03
CA ASP A 302 -8.46 0.44 -17.48
C ASP A 302 -7.50 -0.76 -17.30
N LEU A 303 -6.30 -0.52 -16.76
CA LEU A 303 -5.26 -1.52 -16.57
C LEU A 303 -5.22 -2.04 -15.13
N CYS A 304 -4.92 -3.33 -15.00
CA CYS A 304 -4.83 -4.06 -13.75
C CYS A 304 -3.50 -4.82 -13.66
N LEU A 305 -2.88 -4.80 -12.49
CA LEU A 305 -1.77 -5.68 -12.16
C LEU A 305 -2.24 -6.82 -11.28
N THR A 306 -1.88 -8.05 -11.64
CA THR A 306 -2.10 -9.23 -10.82
C THR A 306 -0.78 -9.94 -10.56
N SER A 307 -0.72 -10.71 -9.48
CA SER A 307 0.44 -11.54 -9.16
C SER A 307 0.06 -12.94 -8.72
N LEU A 308 0.95 -13.90 -9.01
CA LEU A 308 0.92 -15.25 -8.48
C LEU A 308 2.08 -15.43 -7.52
N PHE A 309 1.76 -15.81 -6.29
CA PHE A 309 2.73 -16.24 -5.30
C PHE A 309 2.62 -17.75 -5.10
N ASP A 310 3.75 -18.45 -5.19
CA ASP A 310 3.88 -19.88 -4.91
C ASP A 310 5.26 -20.17 -4.31
N LYS A 311 5.38 -20.04 -2.98
CA LYS A 311 6.67 -20.09 -2.25
C LYS A 311 7.71 -19.09 -2.78
N GLY A 312 7.23 -17.95 -3.30
CA GLY A 312 8.01 -16.95 -4.02
C GLY A 312 7.11 -16.23 -5.02
N LEU A 313 7.50 -15.05 -5.46
CA LEU A 313 6.83 -14.35 -6.55
C LEU A 313 7.14 -15.10 -7.84
N LYS A 314 6.10 -15.67 -8.44
CA LYS A 314 6.20 -16.55 -9.61
C LYS A 314 5.79 -15.86 -10.89
N GLU A 315 4.70 -15.10 -10.85
CA GLU A 315 4.18 -14.41 -12.03
C GLU A 315 3.68 -13.02 -11.66
N ILE A 316 3.91 -12.06 -12.56
CA ILE A 316 3.19 -10.79 -12.61
C ILE A 316 2.46 -10.74 -13.95
N SER A 317 1.23 -10.24 -13.96
CA SER A 317 0.47 -10.10 -15.20
C SER A 317 -0.19 -8.74 -15.28
N LEU A 318 -0.07 -8.13 -16.45
CA LEU A 318 -0.81 -6.96 -16.86
C LEU A 318 -2.09 -7.42 -17.56
N CYS A 319 -3.21 -6.93 -17.07
CA CYS A 319 -4.54 -7.19 -17.61
C CYS A 319 -5.23 -5.85 -17.94
N ASN A 320 -6.23 -5.89 -18.80
CA ASN A 320 -7.27 -4.85 -18.82
C ASN A 320 -8.46 -5.31 -17.96
N TYR A 321 -9.36 -4.40 -17.59
CA TYR A 321 -10.71 -4.76 -17.18
C TYR A 321 -11.75 -4.04 -18.01
N ASN A 322 -12.84 -4.74 -18.33
CA ASN A 322 -14.02 -4.16 -18.94
C ASN A 322 -15.13 -4.12 -17.89
N ASN A 323 -15.79 -2.97 -17.76
CA ASN A 323 -17.07 -2.86 -17.05
C ASN A 323 -18.14 -3.51 -17.93
N SER A 324 -18.36 -4.82 -17.74
CA SER A 324 -19.40 -5.57 -18.46
C SER A 324 -20.73 -5.56 -17.73
#